data_AF-A0A1S1GSM7-F1
#
_entry.id   AF-A0A1S1GSM7-F1
#
_cell.length_a   1.000
_cell.length_b   1.000
_cell.length_c   1.000
_cell.angle_alpha   90.00
_cell.angle_beta   90.00
_cell.angle_gamma   90.00
#
_symmetry.space_group_name_H-M   'P 1'
#
loop_
_entity.id
_entity.type
_entity.pdbx_description
1 polymer ?
#
loop_
_entity_poly.entity_id
_entity_poly.type
_entity_poly.pdbx_seq_one_letter_code
_entity_poly.pdbx_strand_id
1 'polypeptide(L)'
;MATFTVNKRKNKTSSSWQYDVKHPSLKSGKKRKSGFKTKAEATNAAQQLIRDLEDGKKVNNNKKFKTYYLEWLVANGKDKLSIKQQYWYEHSLDLFLDHFGEDIMIKHITRNEYQKFLTNFANGRTSETVRKVNLFLSNCLKDAVYDGYLTKDPTYNVKAKGTKSAKKEDVKFLTIEQYEGLREYFKLKSDKSSIMLFILLITGGRFSEVNRMTYDDLIYQDNAIHLPGTKTVTSDRIVEVSKSDLLYIKSALLHHPRRRDNIIFNLSHNAISKVFRKAKGKFEIDNEVTPYSLRHTHASYLLSKGIPIEYISKRLGHSNIGITLDVYTHLLDEHKKEQGARVRELFS
;
A
#
# COMPACT_ATOMS: atom_id res chain seq x y z
N MET A 1 27.49 4.49 -40.52
CA MET A 1 26.33 3.60 -40.68
C MET A 1 26.73 2.20 -40.23
N ALA A 2 25.81 1.46 -39.59
CA ALA A 2 26.04 0.06 -39.27
C ALA A 2 26.28 -0.72 -40.58
N THR A 3 27.29 -1.58 -40.60
CA THR A 3 27.57 -2.43 -41.77
C THR A 3 27.64 -3.87 -41.33
N PHE A 4 27.20 -4.79 -42.20
CA PHE A 4 27.34 -6.21 -41.96
C PHE A 4 27.83 -6.94 -43.20
N THR A 5 28.55 -8.03 -42.97
CA THR A 5 28.97 -8.97 -44.01
C THR A 5 28.52 -10.37 -43.65
N VAL A 6 28.08 -11.14 -44.64
CA VAL A 6 27.62 -12.52 -44.46
C VAL A 6 28.44 -13.43 -45.35
N ASN A 7 29.20 -14.32 -44.72
CA ASN A 7 30.15 -15.19 -45.41
C ASN A 7 29.91 -16.66 -45.02
N LYS A 8 30.24 -17.58 -45.93
CA LYS A 8 30.15 -19.01 -45.67
C LYS A 8 31.45 -19.48 -45.01
N ARG A 9 31.37 -19.97 -43.79
CA ARG A 9 32.49 -20.57 -43.04
C ARG A 9 32.56 -22.05 -43.36
N LYS A 10 33.70 -22.51 -43.88
CA LYS A 10 33.99 -23.93 -44.10
C LYS A 10 34.94 -24.41 -43.00
N ASN A 11 34.56 -25.48 -42.30
CA ASN A 11 35.45 -26.29 -41.46
C ASN A 11 35.75 -27.61 -42.20
N LYS A 12 36.73 -28.39 -41.72
CA LYS A 12 37.13 -29.67 -42.35
C LYS A 12 35.98 -30.67 -42.58
N THR A 13 34.91 -30.59 -41.80
CA THR A 13 33.77 -31.54 -41.83
C THR A 13 32.39 -30.90 -42.01
N SER A 14 32.26 -29.57 -42.05
CA SER A 14 30.95 -28.90 -42.19
C SER A 14 31.07 -27.48 -42.73
N SER A 15 29.97 -26.98 -43.31
CA SER A 15 29.85 -25.59 -43.72
C SER A 15 28.68 -24.91 -43.02
N SER A 16 28.89 -23.71 -42.51
CA SER A 16 27.86 -22.88 -41.87
C SER A 16 27.98 -21.45 -42.33
N TRP A 17 26.88 -20.71 -42.29
CA TRP A 17 26.88 -19.28 -42.54
C TRP A 17 27.22 -18.52 -41.25
N GLN A 18 27.92 -17.40 -41.41
CA GLN A 18 28.24 -16.48 -40.33
C GLN A 18 28.03 -15.03 -40.77
N TYR A 19 27.71 -14.16 -39.83
CA TYR A 19 27.73 -12.72 -40.03
C TYR A 19 28.84 -12.06 -39.22
N ASP A 20 29.30 -10.91 -39.69
CA ASP A 20 30.12 -9.95 -38.96
C ASP A 20 29.44 -8.57 -39.04
N VAL A 21 28.97 -8.06 -37.90
CA VAL A 21 28.33 -6.73 -37.77
C VAL A 21 29.32 -5.77 -37.12
N LYS A 22 29.63 -4.66 -37.79
CA LYS A 22 30.47 -3.58 -37.27
C LYS A 22 29.58 -2.42 -36.83
N HIS A 23 29.69 -2.05 -35.55
CA HIS A 23 28.93 -0.94 -34.97
C HIS A 23 29.70 -0.30 -33.79
N PRO A 24 29.77 1.04 -33.71
CA PRO A 24 30.50 1.73 -32.64
C PRO A 24 30.02 1.43 -31.21
N SER A 25 28.74 1.11 -31.02
CA SER A 25 28.18 0.81 -29.68
C SER A 25 28.51 -0.59 -29.14
N LEU A 26 29.20 -1.44 -29.92
CA LEU A 26 29.67 -2.74 -29.47
C LEU A 26 31.01 -2.59 -28.73
N LYS A 27 31.20 -3.27 -27.59
CA LYS A 27 32.45 -3.22 -26.78
C LYS A 27 33.74 -3.43 -27.59
N SER A 28 33.72 -4.27 -28.63
CA SER A 28 34.86 -4.58 -29.49
C SER A 28 34.77 -3.92 -30.88
N GLY A 29 33.82 -3.01 -31.11
CA GLY A 29 33.51 -2.40 -32.42
C GLY A 29 32.93 -3.36 -33.47
N LYS A 30 32.95 -4.68 -33.21
CA LYS A 30 32.44 -5.74 -34.08
C LYS A 30 31.85 -6.90 -33.28
N LYS A 31 30.84 -7.57 -33.83
CA LYS A 31 30.24 -8.80 -33.29
C LYS A 31 30.07 -9.84 -34.38
N ARG A 32 30.66 -11.02 -34.17
CA ARG A 32 30.60 -12.16 -35.09
C ARG A 32 29.76 -13.27 -34.50
N LYS A 33 28.85 -13.85 -35.30
CA LYS A 33 28.11 -15.07 -34.93
C LYS A 33 28.08 -16.04 -36.11
N SER A 34 28.35 -17.32 -35.83
CA SER A 34 28.34 -18.40 -36.81
C SER A 34 27.38 -19.51 -36.42
N GLY A 35 27.06 -20.41 -37.34
CA GLY A 35 26.22 -21.59 -37.09
C GLY A 35 24.85 -21.56 -37.81
N PHE A 36 24.64 -20.63 -38.73
CA PHE A 36 23.40 -20.54 -39.50
C PHE A 36 23.42 -21.55 -40.67
N LYS A 37 22.26 -22.13 -40.98
CA LYS A 37 22.13 -23.12 -42.06
C LYS A 37 22.08 -22.47 -43.44
N THR A 38 21.48 -21.28 -43.53
CA THR A 38 21.34 -20.54 -44.80
C THR A 38 21.91 -19.13 -44.75
N LYS A 39 22.21 -18.55 -45.92
CA LYS A 39 22.63 -17.14 -46.05
C LYS A 39 21.52 -16.20 -45.56
N ALA A 40 20.27 -16.56 -45.83
CA ALA A 40 19.09 -15.79 -45.42
C ALA A 40 18.96 -15.72 -43.89
N GLU A 41 19.12 -16.84 -43.18
CA GLU A 41 19.12 -16.86 -41.70
C GLU A 41 20.21 -15.96 -41.11
N ALA A 42 21.44 -16.04 -41.65
CA ALA A 42 22.55 -15.20 -41.20
C ALA A 42 22.31 -13.71 -41.51
N THR A 43 21.69 -13.40 -42.66
CA THR A 43 21.35 -12.03 -43.07
C THR A 43 20.27 -11.44 -42.18
N ASN A 44 19.18 -12.17 -41.94
CA ASN A 44 18.08 -11.75 -41.06
C ASN A 44 18.58 -11.53 -39.62
N ALA A 45 19.44 -12.43 -39.12
CA ALA A 45 20.04 -12.28 -37.79
C ALA A 45 20.99 -11.08 -37.68
N ALA A 46 21.71 -10.74 -38.76
CA ALA A 46 22.57 -9.56 -38.81
C ALA A 46 21.76 -8.25 -38.86
N GLN A 47 20.71 -8.22 -39.68
CA GLN A 47 19.78 -7.09 -39.77
C GLN A 47 19.04 -6.87 -38.45
N GLN A 48 18.59 -7.94 -37.79
CA GLN A 48 17.97 -7.84 -36.47
C GLN A 48 18.94 -7.25 -35.44
N LEU A 49 20.19 -7.68 -35.43
CA LEU A 49 21.22 -7.13 -34.54
C LEU A 49 21.47 -5.64 -34.81
N ILE A 50 21.49 -5.21 -36.07
CA ILE A 50 21.64 -3.79 -36.43
C ILE A 50 20.44 -2.98 -35.92
N ARG A 51 19.20 -3.44 -36.15
CA ARG A 51 18.00 -2.78 -35.64
C ARG A 51 18.01 -2.67 -34.11
N ASP A 52 18.41 -3.74 -33.42
CA ASP A 52 18.52 -3.72 -31.96
C ASP A 52 19.59 -2.72 -31.47
N LEU A 53 20.69 -2.57 -32.21
CA LEU A 53 21.76 -1.60 -31.91
C LEU A 53 21.34 -0.15 -32.17
N GLU A 54 20.56 0.08 -33.22
CA GLU A 54 20.04 1.40 -33.62
C GLU A 54 18.89 1.88 -32.71
N ASP A 55 18.06 0.96 -32.21
CA ASP A 55 17.02 1.22 -31.20
C ASP A 55 17.59 1.57 -29.80
N GLY A 56 18.92 1.58 -29.63
CA GLY A 56 19.56 1.85 -28.33
C GLY A 56 19.47 0.68 -27.33
N LYS A 57 19.04 -0.52 -27.75
CA LYS A 57 19.00 -1.69 -26.85
C LYS A 57 20.42 -2.11 -26.51
N LYS A 58 20.75 -2.13 -25.21
CA LYS A 58 22.04 -2.65 -24.73
C LYS A 58 22.18 -4.12 -25.14
N VAL A 59 23.25 -4.44 -25.86
CA VAL A 59 23.56 -5.81 -26.36
C VAL A 59 23.84 -6.82 -25.23
N ASN A 60 23.85 -6.37 -23.97
CA ASN A 60 24.09 -7.21 -22.80
C ASN A 60 22.87 -7.28 -21.87
N ASN A 61 21.79 -7.91 -22.34
CA ASN A 61 20.58 -8.20 -21.54
C ASN A 61 20.73 -9.39 -20.58
N ASN A 62 21.97 -9.76 -20.21
CA ASN A 62 22.26 -10.89 -19.32
C ASN A 62 22.47 -10.41 -17.88
N LYS A 63 21.49 -9.71 -17.31
CA LYS A 63 21.49 -9.35 -15.89
C LYS A 63 20.49 -10.23 -15.14
N LYS A 64 20.89 -10.72 -13.97
CA LYS A 64 20.00 -11.44 -13.05
C LYS A 64 18.98 -10.47 -12.49
N PHE A 65 17.74 -10.93 -12.30
CA PHE A 65 16.67 -10.08 -11.79
C PHE A 65 16.97 -9.57 -10.37
N LYS A 66 17.40 -10.46 -9.46
CA LYS A 66 17.74 -10.08 -8.07
C LYS A 66 18.73 -8.92 -8.02
N THR A 67 19.83 -9.02 -8.76
CA THR A 67 20.86 -7.98 -8.82
C THR A 67 20.31 -6.65 -9.31
N TYR A 68 19.53 -6.68 -10.41
CA TYR A 68 18.90 -5.47 -10.93
C TYR A 68 17.90 -4.87 -9.95
N TYR A 69 17.06 -5.68 -9.31
CA TYR A 69 16.06 -5.23 -8.36
C TYR A 69 16.70 -4.52 -7.15
N LEU A 70 17.77 -5.09 -6.59
CA LEU A 70 18.49 -4.49 -5.46
C LEU A 70 19.15 -3.16 -5.85
N GLU A 71 19.78 -3.09 -7.02
CA GLU A 71 20.33 -1.82 -7.53
C GLU A 71 19.22 -0.79 -7.79
N TRP A 72 18.09 -1.23 -8.35
CA TRP A 72 16.93 -0.39 -8.61
C TRP A 72 16.32 0.18 -7.33
N LEU A 73 16.28 -0.60 -6.23
CA LEU A 73 15.84 -0.11 -4.94
C LEU A 73 16.70 1.06 -4.45
N VAL A 74 18.03 0.94 -4.53
CA VAL A 74 18.96 2.00 -4.12
C VAL A 74 18.82 3.22 -5.03
N ALA A 75 18.83 3.01 -6.35
CA ALA A 75 18.73 4.09 -7.34
C ALA A 75 17.44 4.92 -7.20
N ASN A 76 16.34 4.29 -6.77
CA ASN A 76 15.04 4.93 -6.61
C ASN A 76 14.72 5.33 -5.16
N GLY A 77 15.74 5.36 -4.29
CA GLY A 77 15.61 5.75 -2.88
C GLY A 77 14.65 4.89 -2.07
N LYS A 78 14.45 3.63 -2.46
CA LYS A 78 13.56 2.66 -1.80
C LYS A 78 14.21 2.00 -0.59
N ASP A 79 15.53 2.18 -0.43
CA ASP A 79 16.33 1.78 0.72
C ASP A 79 16.05 2.64 1.98
N LYS A 80 15.49 3.84 1.83
CA LYS A 80 15.19 4.78 2.93
C LYS A 80 13.71 4.84 3.33
N LEU A 81 12.93 3.82 2.99
CA LEU A 81 11.50 3.76 3.29
C LEU A 81 11.20 3.28 4.71
N SER A 82 9.94 3.40 5.12
CA SER A 82 9.50 2.84 6.41
C SER A 82 9.74 1.33 6.47
N ILE A 83 10.01 0.80 7.67
CA ILE A 83 10.24 -0.64 7.93
C ILE A 83 9.16 -1.51 7.25
N LYS A 84 7.89 -1.07 7.31
CA LYS A 84 6.78 -1.79 6.70
C LYS A 84 6.86 -1.81 5.18
N GLN A 85 7.29 -0.73 4.54
CA GLN A 85 7.45 -0.68 3.09
C GLN A 85 8.67 -1.50 2.64
N GLN A 86 9.79 -1.40 3.35
CA GLN A 86 10.99 -2.22 3.10
C GLN A 86 10.64 -3.72 3.17
N TYR A 87 9.93 -4.14 4.22
CA TYR A 87 9.42 -5.51 4.35
C TYR A 87 8.68 -5.98 3.08
N TRP A 88 7.82 -5.14 2.49
CA TRP A 88 7.08 -5.56 1.29
C TRP A 88 7.96 -5.63 0.05
N TYR A 89 8.98 -4.78 -0.09
CA TYR A 89 9.95 -4.89 -1.19
C TYR A 89 10.77 -6.18 -1.11
N GLU A 90 11.26 -6.52 0.09
CA GLU A 90 12.01 -7.74 0.37
C GLU A 90 11.13 -8.98 0.21
N HIS A 91 9.99 -9.02 0.89
CA HIS A 91 9.07 -10.16 0.83
C HIS A 91 8.55 -10.42 -0.59
N SER A 92 8.30 -9.38 -1.38
CA SER A 92 7.88 -9.56 -2.78
C SER A 92 9.00 -10.10 -3.65
N LEU A 93 10.25 -9.72 -3.38
CA LEU A 93 11.42 -10.28 -4.05
C LEU A 93 11.60 -11.75 -3.68
N ASP A 94 11.53 -12.12 -2.41
CA ASP A 94 11.66 -13.51 -1.96
C ASP A 94 10.62 -14.41 -2.63
N LEU A 95 9.34 -14.00 -2.60
CA LEU A 95 8.26 -14.73 -3.28
C LEU A 95 8.51 -14.87 -4.80
N PHE A 96 9.08 -13.83 -5.42
CA PHE A 96 9.43 -13.86 -6.83
C PHE A 96 10.54 -14.88 -7.08
N LEU A 97 11.61 -14.86 -6.28
CA LEU A 97 12.76 -15.76 -6.45
C LEU A 97 12.41 -17.21 -6.10
N ASP A 98 11.50 -17.46 -5.17
CA ASP A 98 10.97 -18.79 -4.89
C ASP A 98 10.27 -19.40 -6.12
N HIS A 99 9.60 -18.57 -6.92
CA HIS A 99 8.88 -19.02 -8.11
C HIS A 99 9.78 -19.13 -9.35
N PHE A 100 10.62 -18.12 -9.58
CA PHE A 100 11.42 -17.99 -10.82
C PHE A 100 12.85 -18.54 -10.69
N GLY A 101 13.33 -18.76 -9.46
CA GLY A 101 14.70 -19.13 -9.14
C GLY A 101 15.63 -17.92 -8.92
N GLU A 102 16.63 -18.11 -8.08
CA GLU A 102 17.64 -17.11 -7.68
C GLU A 102 18.46 -16.55 -8.87
N ASP A 103 18.66 -17.39 -9.89
CA ASP A 103 19.53 -17.07 -11.03
C ASP A 103 18.77 -16.59 -12.27
N ILE A 104 17.46 -16.33 -12.16
CA ILE A 104 16.64 -15.91 -13.28
C ILE A 104 17.18 -14.64 -13.93
N MET A 105 17.37 -14.69 -15.24
CA MET A 105 17.75 -13.52 -16.04
C MET A 105 16.52 -12.68 -16.34
N ILE A 106 16.64 -11.36 -16.26
CA ILE A 106 15.52 -10.42 -16.47
C ILE A 106 14.79 -10.69 -17.80
N LYS A 107 15.55 -10.88 -18.88
CA LYS A 107 15.02 -11.15 -20.23
C LYS A 107 14.13 -12.39 -20.35
N HIS A 108 14.18 -13.31 -19.38
CA HIS A 108 13.39 -14.55 -19.39
C HIS A 108 12.05 -14.39 -18.66
N ILE A 109 11.79 -13.24 -18.06
CA ILE A 109 10.52 -12.95 -17.39
C ILE A 109 9.47 -12.66 -18.45
N THR A 110 8.50 -13.56 -18.59
CA THR A 110 7.38 -13.40 -19.53
C THR A 110 6.09 -13.06 -18.80
N ARG A 111 5.16 -12.41 -19.50
CA ARG A 111 3.84 -12.07 -18.96
C ARG A 111 3.06 -13.31 -18.49
N ASN A 112 3.15 -14.42 -19.23
CA ASN A 112 2.42 -15.65 -18.89
C ASN A 112 2.93 -16.24 -17.57
N GLU A 113 4.25 -16.38 -17.42
CA GLU A 113 4.85 -16.90 -16.19
C GLU A 113 4.61 -15.95 -15.01
N TYR A 114 4.68 -14.64 -15.22
CA TYR A 114 4.36 -13.66 -14.17
C TYR A 114 2.88 -13.74 -13.73
N GLN A 115 1.95 -13.98 -14.65
CA GLN A 115 0.55 -14.24 -14.27
C GLN A 115 0.41 -15.54 -13.46
N LYS A 116 1.13 -16.61 -13.81
CA LYS A 116 1.13 -17.87 -13.04
C LYS A 116 1.66 -17.66 -11.63
N PHE A 117 2.76 -16.93 -11.48
CA PHE A 117 3.29 -16.51 -10.18
C PHE A 117 2.21 -15.85 -9.31
N LEU A 118 1.52 -14.83 -9.84
CA LEU A 118 0.47 -14.14 -9.09
C LEU A 118 -0.73 -15.05 -8.77
N THR A 119 -1.14 -15.91 -9.70
CA THR A 119 -2.25 -16.86 -9.49
C THR A 119 -1.91 -17.88 -8.40
N ASN A 120 -0.69 -18.40 -8.39
CA ASN A 120 -0.23 -19.33 -7.36
C ASN A 120 -0.16 -18.64 -5.99
N PHE A 121 0.38 -17.43 -5.94
CA PHE A 121 0.40 -16.62 -4.72
C PHE A 121 -1.00 -16.24 -4.22
N ALA A 122 -1.95 -16.05 -5.13
CA ALA A 122 -3.33 -15.65 -4.81
C ALA A 122 -4.10 -16.68 -3.98
N ASN A 123 -3.68 -17.95 -3.99
CA ASN A 123 -4.38 -19.01 -3.27
C ASN A 123 -4.35 -18.76 -1.74
N GLY A 124 -5.54 -18.73 -1.13
CA GLY A 124 -5.74 -18.46 0.30
C GLY A 124 -5.61 -16.98 0.71
N ARG A 125 -5.36 -16.07 -0.24
CA ARG A 125 -5.08 -14.65 0.02
C ARG A 125 -6.16 -13.74 -0.56
N THR A 126 -6.27 -12.55 0.03
CA THR A 126 -7.17 -11.50 -0.47
C THR A 126 -6.57 -10.79 -1.68
N SER A 127 -7.41 -10.24 -2.54
CA SER A 127 -6.96 -9.45 -3.71
C SER A 127 -6.03 -8.31 -3.34
N GLU A 128 -6.26 -7.67 -2.18
CA GLU A 128 -5.40 -6.59 -1.71
C GLU A 128 -3.96 -7.04 -1.42
N THR A 129 -3.79 -8.22 -0.82
CA THR A 129 -2.46 -8.79 -0.59
C THR A 129 -1.74 -9.10 -1.90
N VAL A 130 -2.45 -9.67 -2.88
CA VAL A 130 -1.90 -9.97 -4.21
C VAL A 130 -1.52 -8.69 -4.95
N ARG A 131 -2.37 -7.66 -4.88
CA ARG A 131 -2.10 -6.34 -5.47
C ARG A 131 -0.86 -5.69 -4.89
N LYS A 132 -0.62 -5.82 -3.58
CA LYS A 132 0.61 -5.30 -2.95
C LYS A 132 1.85 -5.94 -3.56
N VAL A 133 1.92 -7.28 -3.59
CA VAL A 133 3.07 -7.97 -4.20
C VAL A 133 3.27 -7.53 -5.65
N ASN A 134 2.18 -7.45 -6.44
CA ASN A 134 2.28 -6.94 -7.80
C ASN A 134 2.75 -5.49 -7.87
N LEU A 135 2.31 -4.60 -6.97
CA LEU A 135 2.72 -3.20 -6.93
C LEU A 135 4.24 -3.06 -6.71
N PHE A 136 4.79 -3.79 -5.74
CA PHE A 136 6.22 -3.71 -5.40
C PHE A 136 7.12 -4.28 -6.52
N LEU A 137 6.66 -5.31 -7.23
CA LEU A 137 7.41 -5.91 -8.36
C LEU A 137 7.23 -5.15 -9.68
N SER A 138 6.00 -4.74 -10.01
CA SER A 138 5.67 -4.16 -11.32
C SER A 138 6.35 -2.83 -11.58
N ASN A 139 6.59 -2.01 -10.55
CA ASN A 139 7.32 -0.76 -10.70
C ASN A 139 8.75 -1.02 -11.23
N CYS A 140 9.46 -1.98 -10.62
CA CYS A 140 10.80 -2.37 -11.05
C CYS A 140 10.81 -2.99 -12.46
N LEU A 141 9.82 -3.82 -12.78
CA LEU A 141 9.73 -4.50 -14.08
C LEU A 141 9.37 -3.55 -15.22
N LYS A 142 8.58 -2.51 -14.96
CA LYS A 142 8.30 -1.45 -15.93
C LYS A 142 9.56 -0.64 -16.24
N ASP A 143 10.31 -0.26 -15.21
CA ASP A 143 11.58 0.45 -15.41
C ASP A 143 12.60 -0.42 -16.16
N ALA A 144 12.60 -1.74 -15.92
CA ALA A 144 13.45 -2.66 -16.68
C ALA A 144 13.14 -2.69 -18.19
N VAL A 145 11.93 -2.30 -18.62
CA VAL A 145 11.60 -2.12 -20.05
C VAL A 145 12.28 -0.86 -20.58
N TYR A 146 12.16 0.26 -19.86
CA TYR A 146 12.78 1.53 -20.25
C TYR A 146 14.32 1.46 -20.23
N ASP A 147 14.89 0.72 -19.29
CA ASP A 147 16.33 0.45 -19.21
C ASP A 147 16.84 -0.52 -20.28
N GLY A 148 15.94 -1.09 -21.08
CA GLY A 148 16.24 -1.97 -22.21
C GLY A 148 16.51 -3.43 -21.84
N TYR A 149 16.34 -3.82 -20.58
CA TYR A 149 16.51 -5.22 -20.13
C TYR A 149 15.34 -6.12 -20.56
N LEU A 150 14.14 -5.55 -20.68
CA LEU A 150 12.92 -6.20 -21.17
C LEU A 150 12.44 -5.56 -22.47
N THR A 151 11.94 -6.38 -23.39
CA THR A 151 11.34 -5.88 -24.65
C THR A 151 9.86 -5.57 -24.50
N LYS A 152 9.18 -6.19 -23.54
CA LYS A 152 7.75 -6.03 -23.26
C LYS A 152 7.53 -6.10 -21.75
N ASP A 153 6.59 -5.32 -21.25
CA ASP A 153 6.21 -5.33 -19.83
C ASP A 153 5.51 -6.67 -19.45
N PRO A 154 6.12 -7.50 -18.59
CA PRO A 154 5.53 -8.76 -18.14
C PRO A 154 4.36 -8.54 -17.17
N THR A 155 4.20 -7.33 -16.64
CA THR A 155 3.13 -6.95 -15.70
C THR A 155 1.93 -6.31 -16.39
N TYR A 156 2.01 -6.11 -17.71
CA TYR A 156 0.93 -5.51 -18.48
C TYR A 156 -0.37 -6.31 -18.37
N ASN A 157 -1.44 -5.65 -17.92
CA ASN A 157 -2.78 -6.23 -17.80
C ASN A 157 -2.80 -7.59 -17.06
N VAL A 158 -2.06 -7.70 -15.96
CA VAL A 158 -2.08 -8.89 -15.09
C VAL A 158 -3.22 -8.81 -14.09
N LYS A 159 -3.87 -9.95 -13.84
CA LYS A 159 -5.00 -10.05 -12.93
C LYS A 159 -4.51 -10.36 -11.52
N ALA A 160 -4.39 -9.34 -10.68
CA ALA A 160 -4.11 -9.47 -9.26
C ALA A 160 -5.40 -9.71 -8.45
N LYS A 161 -6.01 -10.89 -8.61
CA LYS A 161 -7.24 -11.30 -7.91
C LYS A 161 -6.93 -12.42 -6.94
N GLY A 162 -7.22 -12.20 -5.66
CA GLY A 162 -7.11 -13.22 -4.61
C GLY A 162 -8.26 -14.22 -4.66
N THR A 163 -8.07 -15.41 -4.09
CA THR A 163 -9.15 -16.41 -3.97
C THR A 163 -10.00 -16.20 -2.72
N LYS A 164 -9.47 -15.50 -1.71
CA LYS A 164 -10.21 -15.16 -0.49
C LYS A 164 -10.94 -13.84 -0.66
N SER A 165 -12.25 -13.86 -0.44
CA SER A 165 -13.08 -12.65 -0.39
C SER A 165 -12.56 -11.69 0.69
N ALA A 166 -12.61 -10.38 0.40
CA ALA A 166 -12.42 -9.38 1.43
C ALA A 166 -13.58 -9.48 2.45
N LYS A 167 -13.31 -9.16 3.71
CA LYS A 167 -14.36 -9.09 4.73
C LYS A 167 -15.29 -7.91 4.38
N LYS A 168 -16.61 -8.13 4.46
CA LYS A 168 -17.64 -7.09 4.22
C LYS A 168 -17.38 -5.88 5.12
N GLU A 169 -17.65 -4.68 4.62
CA GLU A 169 -17.42 -3.44 5.38
C GLU A 169 -18.42 -3.27 6.52
N ASP A 170 -19.67 -3.70 6.32
CA ASP A 170 -20.77 -3.56 7.29
C ASP A 170 -20.49 -4.27 8.64
N VAL A 171 -19.76 -5.38 8.61
CA VAL A 171 -19.39 -6.17 9.81
C VAL A 171 -18.34 -5.45 10.67
N LYS A 172 -17.81 -4.31 10.21
CA LYS A 172 -16.76 -3.56 10.92
C LYS A 172 -17.29 -2.43 11.78
N PHE A 173 -18.59 -2.12 11.73
CA PHE A 173 -19.17 -0.99 12.48
C PHE A 173 -19.78 -1.45 13.81
N LEU A 174 -20.03 -0.47 14.68
CA LEU A 174 -20.71 -0.65 15.95
C LEU A 174 -22.10 -0.01 15.84
N THR A 175 -23.08 -0.55 16.55
CA THR A 175 -24.36 0.15 16.74
C THR A 175 -24.16 1.41 17.59
N ILE A 176 -25.14 2.31 17.59
CA ILE A 176 -25.10 3.53 18.41
C ILE A 176 -25.02 3.15 19.89
N GLU A 177 -25.80 2.16 20.33
CA GLU A 177 -25.81 1.67 21.71
C GLU A 177 -24.45 1.09 22.12
N GLN A 178 -23.82 0.30 21.23
CA GLN A 178 -22.49 -0.26 21.48
C GLN A 178 -21.42 0.84 21.56
N TYR A 179 -21.48 1.84 20.69
CA TYR A 179 -20.56 2.97 20.71
C TYR A 179 -20.67 3.80 21.99
N GLU A 180 -21.90 4.17 22.37
CA GLU A 180 -22.21 4.88 23.62
C GLU A 180 -21.75 4.06 24.83
N GLY A 181 -22.08 2.76 24.87
CA GLY A 181 -21.68 1.84 25.92
C GLY A 181 -20.16 1.72 26.08
N LEU A 182 -19.42 1.62 24.97
CA LEU A 182 -17.96 1.63 24.99
C LEU A 182 -17.39 2.95 25.51
N ARG A 183 -17.97 4.09 25.10
CA ARG A 183 -17.52 5.41 25.55
C ARG A 183 -17.63 5.53 27.07
N GLU A 184 -18.78 5.18 27.64
CA GLU A 184 -18.97 5.20 29.10
C GLU A 184 -18.10 4.16 29.80
N TYR A 185 -17.95 2.95 29.23
CA TYR A 185 -17.10 1.91 29.80
C TYR A 185 -15.64 2.35 29.95
N PHE A 186 -15.05 2.96 28.92
CA PHE A 186 -13.67 3.41 28.99
C PHE A 186 -13.51 4.64 29.88
N LYS A 187 -14.51 5.52 29.95
CA LYS A 187 -14.54 6.68 30.85
C LYS A 187 -14.46 6.30 32.34
N LEU A 188 -14.84 5.06 32.69
CA LEU A 188 -14.72 4.54 34.06
C LEU A 188 -13.36 3.88 34.36
N LYS A 189 -12.43 3.85 33.41
CA LYS A 189 -11.11 3.22 33.55
C LYS A 189 -10.02 4.27 33.56
N SER A 190 -8.96 4.01 34.32
CA SER A 190 -7.81 4.91 34.44
C SER A 190 -6.53 4.36 33.80
N ASP A 191 -6.52 3.14 33.26
CA ASP A 191 -5.32 2.63 32.58
C ASP A 191 -5.09 3.34 31.23
N LYS A 192 -3.82 3.52 30.85
CA LYS A 192 -3.46 4.26 29.62
C LYS A 192 -4.08 3.68 28.35
N SER A 193 -4.33 2.37 28.29
CA SER A 193 -4.92 1.75 27.10
C SER A 193 -6.41 2.12 26.96
N SER A 194 -7.14 2.11 28.08
CA SER A 194 -8.53 2.57 28.11
C SER A 194 -8.66 4.07 27.83
N ILE A 195 -7.78 4.91 28.39
CA ILE A 195 -7.77 6.35 28.10
C ILE A 195 -7.51 6.58 26.60
N MET A 196 -6.56 5.87 26.00
CA MET A 196 -6.29 5.97 24.56
C MET A 196 -7.48 5.52 23.71
N LEU A 197 -8.15 4.41 24.07
CA LEU A 197 -9.36 3.94 23.40
C LEU A 197 -10.51 4.94 23.49
N PHE A 198 -10.68 5.59 24.66
CA PHE A 198 -11.64 6.66 24.85
C PHE A 198 -11.35 7.86 23.94
N ILE A 199 -10.09 8.31 23.86
CA ILE A 199 -9.69 9.40 22.95
C ILE A 199 -9.98 9.01 21.49
N LEU A 200 -9.66 7.79 21.07
CA LEU A 200 -9.95 7.31 19.70
C LEU A 200 -11.45 7.36 19.38
N LEU A 201 -12.31 7.00 20.33
CA LEU A 201 -13.77 7.06 20.18
C LEU A 201 -14.25 8.51 19.99
N ILE A 202 -13.87 9.43 20.87
CA ILE A 202 -14.43 10.80 20.85
C ILE A 202 -13.83 11.70 19.77
N THR A 203 -12.64 11.37 19.25
CA THR A 203 -11.94 12.19 18.25
C THR A 203 -11.99 11.63 16.83
N GLY A 204 -12.18 10.31 16.66
CA GLY A 204 -11.96 9.66 15.38
C GLY A 204 -10.49 9.71 14.90
N GLY A 205 -9.54 9.96 15.82
CA GLY A 205 -8.11 9.98 15.52
C GLY A 205 -7.59 8.64 15.02
N ARG A 206 -6.49 8.65 14.26
CA ARG A 206 -5.80 7.39 13.93
C ARG A 206 -5.03 6.92 15.16
N PHE A 207 -4.90 5.60 15.32
CA PHE A 207 -4.09 5.00 16.40
C PHE A 207 -2.74 5.69 16.54
N SER A 208 -1.99 5.84 15.44
CA SER A 208 -0.65 6.40 15.50
C SER A 208 -0.62 7.90 15.81
N GLU A 209 -1.69 8.65 15.52
CA GLU A 209 -1.83 10.07 15.92
C GLU A 209 -1.97 10.15 17.43
N VAL A 210 -2.92 9.39 18.01
CA VAL A 210 -3.16 9.38 19.45
C VAL A 210 -1.97 8.79 20.23
N ASN A 211 -1.32 7.75 19.70
CA ASN A 211 -0.19 7.09 20.36
C ASN A 211 1.06 7.99 20.49
N ARG A 212 1.19 9.05 19.69
CA ARG A 212 2.32 9.97 19.81
C ARG A 212 1.96 11.28 20.52
N MET A 213 0.72 11.44 20.96
CA MET A 213 0.31 12.65 21.65
C MET A 213 1.19 12.91 22.87
N THR A 214 1.48 14.18 23.08
CA THR A 214 2.15 14.74 24.24
C THR A 214 1.13 15.43 25.14
N TYR A 215 1.54 15.81 26.36
CA TYR A 215 0.65 16.58 27.24
C TYR A 215 0.25 17.95 26.67
N ASP A 216 1.07 18.51 25.78
CA ASP A 216 0.80 19.81 25.13
C ASP A 216 -0.32 19.70 24.09
N ASP A 217 -0.64 18.48 23.65
CA ASP A 217 -1.73 18.22 22.71
C ASP A 217 -3.12 18.25 23.39
N LEU A 218 -3.18 18.38 24.71
CA LEU A 218 -4.42 18.52 25.48
C LEU A 218 -4.70 20.02 25.74
N ILE A 219 -5.49 20.64 24.87
CA ILE A 219 -5.75 22.09 24.87
C ILE A 219 -6.95 22.40 25.76
N TYR A 220 -6.69 22.63 27.04
CA TYR A 220 -7.74 22.83 28.05
C TYR A 220 -8.55 24.11 27.89
N GLN A 221 -7.96 25.17 27.36
CA GLN A 221 -8.65 26.47 27.22
C GLN A 221 -9.74 26.42 26.15
N ASP A 222 -9.48 25.72 25.05
CA ASP A 222 -10.38 25.64 23.89
C ASP A 222 -11.23 24.35 23.87
N ASN A 223 -11.13 23.52 24.91
CA ASN A 223 -11.76 22.19 24.97
C ASN A 223 -11.43 21.35 23.73
N ALA A 224 -10.15 21.26 23.39
CA ALA A 224 -9.72 20.63 22.15
C ALA A 224 -8.55 19.67 22.38
N ILE A 225 -8.40 18.73 21.44
CA ILE A 225 -7.27 17.81 21.37
C ILE A 225 -6.56 18.04 20.04
N HIS A 226 -5.25 18.27 20.10
CA HIS A 226 -4.40 18.26 18.92
C HIS A 226 -4.05 16.82 18.53
N LEU A 227 -4.28 16.46 17.27
CA LEU A 227 -3.88 15.19 16.68
C LEU A 227 -2.66 15.44 15.78
N PRO A 228 -1.44 15.14 16.24
CA PRO A 228 -0.21 15.54 15.55
C PRO A 228 0.03 14.63 14.33
N GLY A 229 -0.55 14.93 13.18
CA GLY A 229 -0.64 14.08 11.98
C GLY A 229 0.55 13.17 11.65
N THR A 230 0.30 11.99 11.07
CA THR A 230 1.36 10.99 10.79
C THR A 230 1.81 10.88 9.34
N LYS A 231 0.87 11.10 8.41
CA LYS A 231 1.00 10.60 7.03
C LYS A 231 0.74 11.65 5.96
N THR A 232 -0.17 12.58 6.22
CA THR A 232 -0.56 13.62 5.27
C THR A 232 -0.51 14.97 5.97
N VAL A 233 -0.31 16.04 5.20
CA VAL A 233 -0.38 17.42 5.70
C VAL A 233 -1.72 17.66 6.42
N THR A 234 -2.81 17.09 5.91
CA THR A 234 -4.16 17.18 6.50
C THR A 234 -4.39 16.32 7.74
N SER A 235 -3.43 15.46 8.11
CA SER A 235 -3.56 14.63 9.31
C SER A 235 -3.31 15.44 10.58
N ASP A 236 -2.53 16.52 10.49
CA ASP A 236 -2.27 17.45 11.59
C ASP A 236 -3.45 18.39 11.74
N ARG A 237 -4.09 18.38 12.92
CA ARG A 237 -5.34 19.10 13.16
C ARG A 237 -5.72 19.14 14.63
N ILE A 238 -6.50 20.16 14.98
CA ILE A 238 -7.16 20.29 16.27
C ILE A 238 -8.61 19.79 16.13
N VAL A 239 -9.06 18.99 17.11
CA VAL A 239 -10.43 18.48 17.17
C VAL A 239 -11.10 18.91 18.47
N GLU A 240 -12.29 19.49 18.35
CA GLU A 240 -13.11 19.90 19.49
C GLU A 240 -13.64 18.66 20.24
N VAL A 241 -13.62 18.72 21.57
CA VAL A 241 -14.14 17.71 22.48
C VAL A 241 -14.94 18.37 23.60
N SER A 242 -15.72 17.59 24.34
CA SER A 242 -16.45 18.15 25.47
C SER A 242 -15.49 18.50 26.62
N LYS A 243 -15.80 19.58 27.36
CA LYS A 243 -15.05 19.98 28.56
C LYS A 243 -14.99 18.84 29.60
N SER A 244 -16.08 18.11 29.77
CA SER A 244 -16.16 17.02 30.75
C SER A 244 -15.26 15.84 30.38
N ASP A 245 -15.16 15.51 29.09
CA ASP A 245 -14.27 14.45 28.61
C ASP A 245 -12.81 14.83 28.76
N LEU A 246 -12.46 16.09 28.48
CA LEU A 246 -11.09 16.58 28.63
C LEU A 246 -10.65 16.64 30.11
N LEU A 247 -11.57 17.01 31.01
CA LEU A 247 -11.35 16.97 32.45
C LEU A 247 -11.18 15.53 32.96
N TYR A 248 -11.97 14.58 32.46
CA TYR A 248 -11.78 13.16 32.75
C TYR A 248 -10.41 12.67 32.28
N ILE A 249 -9.98 12.99 31.05
CA ILE A 249 -8.67 12.60 30.54
C ILE A 249 -7.57 13.17 31.44
N LYS A 250 -7.68 14.45 31.85
CA LYS A 250 -6.75 15.08 32.78
C LYS A 250 -6.68 14.32 34.11
N SER A 251 -7.82 14.05 34.75
CA SER A 251 -7.85 13.38 36.05
C SER A 251 -7.32 11.94 35.96
N ALA A 252 -7.67 11.20 34.90
CA ALA A 252 -7.17 9.85 34.68
C ALA A 252 -5.65 9.82 34.47
N LEU A 253 -5.09 10.80 33.76
CA LEU A 253 -3.65 10.90 33.50
C LEU A 253 -2.82 11.36 34.71
N LEU A 254 -3.40 12.07 35.69
CA LEU A 254 -2.69 12.48 36.91
C LEU A 254 -2.22 11.28 37.76
N HIS A 255 -2.88 10.14 37.63
CA HIS A 255 -2.52 8.90 38.33
C HIS A 255 -1.34 8.16 37.68
N HIS A 256 -0.78 8.68 36.59
CA HIS A 256 0.36 8.07 35.88
C HIS A 256 1.61 8.92 36.01
N PRO A 257 2.79 8.30 36.18
CA PRO A 257 4.05 9.02 36.14
C PRO A 257 4.24 9.66 34.76
N ARG A 258 4.69 10.92 34.76
CA ARG A 258 5.06 11.64 33.53
C ARG A 258 6.38 11.12 32.99
N ARG A 259 6.45 10.95 31.68
CA ARG A 259 7.69 10.61 30.98
C ARG A 259 8.49 11.87 30.70
N ARG A 260 9.82 11.74 30.60
CA ARG A 260 10.73 12.86 30.27
C ARG A 260 10.53 13.39 28.85
N ASP A 261 10.12 12.53 27.92
CA ASP A 261 9.85 12.87 26.52
C ASP A 261 8.47 13.53 26.30
N ASN A 262 7.72 13.81 27.37
CA ASN A 262 6.37 14.37 27.36
C ASN A 262 5.30 13.54 26.63
N ILE A 263 5.62 12.36 26.09
CA ILE A 263 4.68 11.48 25.38
C ILE A 263 3.70 10.84 26.38
N ILE A 264 2.41 10.81 26.05
CA ILE A 264 1.39 10.22 26.92
C ILE A 264 1.33 8.69 26.77
N PHE A 265 1.18 8.20 25.52
CA PHE A 265 0.75 6.84 25.19
C PHE A 265 1.78 6.09 24.34
N ASN A 266 2.92 5.67 24.88
CA ASN A 266 3.84 4.81 24.13
C ASN A 266 3.37 3.33 24.11
N LEU A 267 2.21 3.05 23.53
CA LEU A 267 1.54 1.74 23.60
C LEU A 267 1.68 0.94 22.30
N SER A 268 1.70 -0.40 22.43
CA SER A 268 1.68 -1.30 21.28
C SER A 268 0.24 -1.58 20.83
N HIS A 269 0.08 -1.92 19.55
CA HIS A 269 -1.22 -2.37 19.02
C HIS A 269 -1.79 -3.57 19.80
N ASN A 270 -0.94 -4.46 20.29
CA ASN A 270 -1.35 -5.63 21.07
C ASN A 270 -1.92 -5.24 22.43
N ALA A 271 -1.35 -4.24 23.10
CA ALA A 271 -1.85 -3.73 24.38
C ALA A 271 -3.27 -3.18 24.23
N ILE A 272 -3.47 -2.29 23.24
CA ILE A 272 -4.78 -1.71 22.93
C ILE A 272 -5.78 -2.81 22.50
N SER A 273 -5.36 -3.73 21.62
CA SER A 273 -6.25 -4.81 21.16
C SER A 273 -6.68 -5.74 22.30
N LYS A 274 -5.81 -6.00 23.29
CA LYS A 274 -6.13 -6.82 24.46
C LYS A 274 -7.21 -6.17 25.32
N VAL A 275 -7.09 -4.87 25.58
CA VAL A 275 -8.09 -4.10 26.35
C VAL A 275 -9.40 -3.99 25.58
N PHE A 276 -9.32 -3.67 24.29
CA PHE A 276 -10.51 -3.58 23.43
C PHE A 276 -11.27 -4.91 23.38
N ARG A 277 -10.59 -6.05 23.23
CA ARG A 277 -11.22 -7.38 23.23
C ARG A 277 -11.99 -7.69 24.51
N LYS A 278 -11.51 -7.23 25.68
CA LYS A 278 -12.27 -7.35 26.94
C LYS A 278 -13.57 -6.54 26.89
N ALA A 279 -13.50 -5.32 26.39
CA ALA A 279 -14.69 -4.48 26.22
C ALA A 279 -15.68 -5.08 25.22
N LYS A 280 -15.20 -5.67 24.12
CA LYS A 280 -16.06 -6.35 23.13
C LYS A 280 -16.92 -7.45 23.75
N GLY A 281 -16.35 -8.29 24.60
CA GLY A 281 -17.09 -9.35 25.29
C GLY A 281 -18.20 -8.83 26.21
N LYS A 282 -18.10 -7.58 26.68
CA LYS A 282 -19.13 -6.96 27.53
C LYS A 282 -20.33 -6.42 26.74
N PHE A 283 -20.12 -6.00 25.50
CA PHE A 283 -21.14 -5.37 24.65
C PHE A 283 -21.54 -6.23 23.45
N GLU A 284 -21.17 -7.52 23.47
CA GLU A 284 -21.47 -8.49 22.42
C GLU A 284 -21.04 -8.02 21.03
N ILE A 285 -19.88 -7.34 20.97
CA ILE A 285 -19.35 -6.78 19.73
C ILE A 285 -18.61 -7.88 18.96
N ASP A 286 -18.84 -7.94 17.65
CA ASP A 286 -18.22 -8.90 16.75
C ASP A 286 -16.68 -8.93 16.86
N ASN A 287 -16.11 -10.13 16.75
CA ASN A 287 -14.67 -10.34 16.84
C ASN A 287 -13.87 -9.65 15.72
N GLU A 288 -14.51 -9.32 14.62
CA GLU A 288 -13.97 -8.59 13.46
C GLU A 288 -13.82 -7.10 13.68
N VAL A 289 -14.56 -6.51 14.64
CA VAL A 289 -14.39 -5.11 15.00
C VAL A 289 -13.05 -4.94 15.71
N THR A 290 -12.24 -4.00 15.22
CA THR A 290 -10.91 -3.71 15.77
C THR A 290 -10.86 -2.27 16.27
N PRO A 291 -9.83 -1.87 17.05
CA PRO A 291 -9.68 -0.46 17.42
C PRO A 291 -9.62 0.50 16.22
N TYR A 292 -9.22 0.02 15.04
CA TYR A 292 -9.26 0.80 13.80
C TYR A 292 -10.69 1.15 13.37
N SER A 293 -11.66 0.29 13.67
CA SER A 293 -13.08 0.54 13.40
C SER A 293 -13.65 1.71 14.20
N LEU A 294 -13.05 2.09 15.34
CA LEU A 294 -13.58 3.16 16.18
C LEU A 294 -13.63 4.50 15.45
N ARG A 295 -12.62 4.79 14.63
CA ARG A 295 -12.63 5.95 13.73
C ARG A 295 -13.80 5.89 12.76
N HIS A 296 -14.08 4.69 12.26
CA HIS A 296 -15.14 4.50 11.31
C HIS A 296 -16.52 4.70 11.95
N THR A 297 -16.73 4.10 13.11
CA THR A 297 -17.92 4.29 13.94
C THR A 297 -18.10 5.75 14.37
N HIS A 298 -17.02 6.46 14.74
CA HIS A 298 -17.11 7.87 15.11
C HIS A 298 -17.74 8.71 14.00
N ALA A 299 -17.32 8.49 12.75
CA ALA A 299 -17.89 9.18 11.60
C ALA A 299 -19.36 8.80 11.37
N SER A 300 -19.70 7.51 11.45
CA SER A 300 -21.08 7.01 11.36
C SER A 300 -21.98 7.64 12.42
N TYR A 301 -21.48 7.78 13.64
CA TYR A 301 -22.18 8.40 14.75
C TYR A 301 -22.42 9.89 14.51
N LEU A 302 -21.40 10.64 14.07
CA LEU A 302 -21.59 12.06 13.75
C LEU A 302 -22.57 12.26 12.60
N LEU A 303 -22.50 11.39 11.59
CA LEU A 303 -23.41 11.43 10.45
C LEU A 303 -24.85 11.14 10.90
N SER A 304 -25.06 10.16 11.79
CA SER A 304 -26.40 9.87 12.34
C SER A 304 -26.96 10.99 13.21
N LYS A 305 -26.10 11.87 13.72
CA LYS A 305 -26.49 13.12 14.39
C LYS A 305 -26.67 14.31 13.44
N GLY A 306 -26.62 14.08 12.13
CA GLY A 306 -26.86 15.11 11.10
C GLY A 306 -25.69 16.07 10.90
N ILE A 307 -24.48 15.73 11.37
CA ILE A 307 -23.30 16.58 11.15
C ILE A 307 -22.89 16.49 9.66
N PRO A 308 -22.62 17.63 8.99
CA PRO A 308 -22.24 17.64 7.58
C PRO A 308 -20.99 16.79 7.28
N ILE A 309 -21.03 16.04 6.19
CA ILE A 309 -19.95 15.12 5.80
C ILE A 309 -18.63 15.85 5.55
N GLU A 310 -18.69 17.10 5.08
CA GLU A 310 -17.53 17.98 4.86
C GLU A 310 -16.81 18.25 6.17
N TYR A 311 -17.56 18.55 7.24
CA TYR A 311 -17.01 18.77 8.57
C TYR A 311 -16.43 17.47 9.14
N ILE A 312 -17.14 16.34 9.02
CA ILE A 312 -16.65 15.03 9.46
C ILE A 312 -15.33 14.68 8.73
N SER A 313 -15.28 14.88 7.43
CA SER A 313 -14.08 14.64 6.61
C SER A 313 -12.87 15.45 7.10
N LYS A 314 -13.08 16.75 7.39
CA LYS A 314 -12.05 17.63 7.95
C LYS A 314 -11.62 17.18 9.34
N ARG A 315 -12.58 16.85 10.23
CA ARG A 315 -12.34 16.32 11.58
C ARG A 315 -11.53 15.02 11.57
N LEU A 316 -11.72 14.18 10.55
CA LEU A 316 -10.96 12.94 10.39
C LEU A 316 -9.60 13.16 9.71
N GLY A 317 -9.36 14.30 9.06
CA GLY A 317 -8.13 14.55 8.30
C GLY A 317 -8.04 13.67 7.05
N HIS A 318 -9.14 13.56 6.29
CA HIS A 318 -9.13 12.96 4.95
C HIS A 318 -8.66 13.99 3.92
N SER A 319 -7.78 13.59 3.01
CA SER A 319 -7.32 14.45 1.92
C SER A 319 -8.38 14.63 0.82
N ASN A 320 -9.37 13.75 0.77
CA ASN A 320 -10.49 13.81 -0.17
C ASN A 320 -11.78 13.37 0.57
N ILE A 321 -12.85 14.14 0.42
CA ILE A 321 -14.19 13.84 0.95
C ILE A 321 -14.72 12.51 0.42
N GLY A 322 -14.36 12.12 -0.82
CA GLY A 322 -14.75 10.84 -1.41
C GLY A 322 -14.38 9.63 -0.54
N ILE A 323 -13.27 9.71 0.21
CA ILE A 323 -12.87 8.65 1.16
C ILE A 323 -13.92 8.46 2.27
N THR A 324 -14.51 9.56 2.76
CA THR A 324 -15.60 9.50 3.72
C THR A 324 -16.86 8.98 3.04
N LEU A 325 -17.19 9.49 1.85
CA LEU A 325 -18.40 9.12 1.13
C LEU A 325 -18.44 7.62 0.80
N ASP A 326 -17.37 7.07 0.26
CA ASP A 326 -17.27 5.66 -0.16
C ASP A 326 -17.52 4.70 1.02
N VAL A 327 -17.06 5.08 2.22
CA VAL A 327 -17.18 4.24 3.43
C VAL A 327 -18.58 4.32 4.06
N TYR A 328 -19.30 5.43 3.88
CA TYR A 328 -20.59 5.67 4.55
C TYR A 328 -21.78 5.81 3.60
N THR A 329 -21.61 5.44 2.33
CA THR A 329 -22.66 5.53 1.31
C THR A 329 -23.94 4.83 1.80
N HIS A 330 -23.82 3.67 2.45
CA HIS A 330 -24.97 2.92 2.96
C HIS A 330 -25.74 3.63 4.09
N LEU A 331 -25.06 4.38 4.97
CA LEU A 331 -25.72 5.13 6.04
C LEU A 331 -26.42 6.38 5.49
N LEU A 332 -25.86 6.99 4.45
CA LEU A 332 -26.48 8.14 3.76
C LEU A 332 -27.79 7.75 3.08
N ASP A 333 -27.92 6.51 2.61
CA ASP A 333 -29.16 6.02 1.98
C ASP A 333 -30.33 5.93 2.96
N GLU A 334 -30.09 5.65 4.25
CA GLU A 334 -31.13 5.71 5.29
C GLU A 334 -31.57 7.15 5.57
N HIS A 335 -30.61 8.08 5.66
CA HIS A 335 -30.90 9.51 5.83
C HIS A 335 -31.64 10.15 4.65
N LYS A 336 -31.51 9.62 3.43
CA LYS A 336 -32.23 10.17 2.25
C LYS A 336 -33.75 10.21 2.44
N LYS A 337 -34.34 9.24 3.16
CA LYS A 337 -35.79 9.21 3.39
C LYS A 337 -36.24 10.33 4.32
N GLU A 338 -35.50 10.58 5.40
CA GLU A 338 -35.76 11.69 6.34
C GLU A 338 -35.54 13.04 5.66
N GLN A 339 -34.45 13.20 4.90
CA GLN A 339 -34.19 14.44 4.16
C GLN A 339 -35.29 14.69 3.13
N GLY A 340 -35.79 13.65 2.46
CA GLY A 340 -36.93 13.76 1.55
C GLY A 340 -38.21 14.23 2.25
N ALA A 341 -38.45 13.83 3.50
CA ALA A 341 -39.56 14.34 4.29
C ALA A 341 -39.39 15.83 4.63
N ARG A 342 -38.19 16.21 5.08
CA ARG A 342 -37.85 17.60 5.42
C ARG A 342 -37.93 18.54 4.22
N VAL A 343 -37.51 18.08 3.03
CA VAL A 343 -37.68 18.84 1.77
C VAL A 343 -39.16 19.04 1.45
N ARG A 344 -39.99 18.01 1.63
CA ARG A 344 -41.45 18.16 1.42
C ARG A 344 -42.05 19.21 2.37
N GLU A 345 -41.64 19.23 3.64
CA GLU A 345 -42.08 20.23 4.62
C GLU A 345 -41.62 21.65 4.29
N LEU A 346 -40.42 21.80 3.71
CA LEU A 346 -39.86 23.11 3.35
C LEU A 346 -40.55 23.78 2.16
N PHE A 347 -41.14 22.99 1.27
CA PHE A 347 -41.80 23.45 0.05
C PHE A 347 -43.32 23.19 0.04
N SER A 348 -43.88 22.78 1.19
CA SER A 348 -45.33 22.76 1.47
C SER A 348 -45.72 24.03 2.21
#